data_AF-A0A7C3E1D2-F1
#
_entry.id   AF-A0A7C3E1D2-F1
#
_cell.length_a   1.000
_cell.length_b   1.000
_cell.length_c   1.000
_cell.angle_alpha   90.00
_cell.angle_beta   90.00
_cell.angle_gamma   90.00
#
_symmetry.space_group_name_H-M   'P 1'
#
loop_
_entity.id
_entity.type
_entity.pdbx_description
1 polymer ?
#
loop_
_entity_poly.entity_id
_entity_poly.type
_entity_poly.pdbx_seq_one_letter_code
_entity_poly.pdbx_strand_id
1 'polypeptide(L)'
;MRITLICLLMFFVLFSQAQKEVWKKTSDGDLRIVYHSNGKVSTEILISNKTAYFEQGYAKAFDRKGNLIYEKPVSRTAMISSVFFNYYEDGAVKSAEFSSHPDAGIQWYREFTTFNTDGTIAGVQKESHDDTALTLIPQKDQEEIVR
;
A
#
# COMPACT_ATOMS: atom_id res chain seq x y z
N MET A 1 49.22 -12.25 -14.14
CA MET A 1 48.29 -12.05 -13.01
C MET A 1 47.80 -10.60 -12.95
N ARG A 2 46.91 -10.16 -13.85
CA ARG A 2 46.35 -8.79 -13.84
C ARG A 2 44.82 -8.72 -14.07
N ILE A 3 44.15 -9.86 -14.26
CA ILE A 3 42.72 -9.91 -14.63
C ILE A 3 41.83 -10.27 -13.41
N THR A 4 42.40 -10.80 -12.33
CA THR A 4 41.65 -11.21 -11.14
C THR A 4 41.22 -10.07 -10.21
N LEU A 5 41.72 -8.84 -10.38
CA LEU A 5 41.40 -7.72 -9.49
C LEU A 5 40.15 -6.93 -9.92
N ILE A 6 39.67 -7.09 -11.16
CA ILE A 6 38.50 -6.35 -11.67
C ILE A 6 37.19 -7.03 -11.26
N CYS A 7 37.17 -8.37 -11.12
CA CYS A 7 35.96 -9.10 -10.73
C CYS A 7 35.54 -8.90 -9.27
N LEU A 8 36.46 -8.55 -8.37
CA LEU A 8 36.13 -8.33 -6.96
C LEU A 8 35.47 -6.96 -6.69
N LEU A 9 35.62 -5.99 -7.62
CA LEU A 9 35.04 -4.64 -7.48
C LEU A 9 33.60 -4.54 -8.00
N MET A 10 33.14 -5.48 -8.82
CA MET A 10 31.75 -5.50 -9.32
C MET A 10 30.76 -6.12 -8.31
N PHE A 11 31.24 -6.68 -7.21
CA PHE A 11 30.36 -7.26 -6.18
C PHE A 11 29.75 -6.21 -5.23
N PHE A 12 30.14 -4.93 -5.36
CA PHE A 12 29.78 -3.87 -4.39
C PHE A 12 28.61 -2.96 -4.80
N VAL A 13 27.96 -3.22 -5.94
CA VAL A 13 26.88 -2.34 -6.46
C VAL A 13 25.52 -3.07 -6.50
N LEU A 14 25.29 -4.01 -5.59
CA LEU A 14 23.92 -4.34 -5.18
C LEU A 14 23.47 -3.25 -4.21
N PHE A 15 23.21 -2.05 -4.75
CA PHE A 15 22.51 -1.01 -4.02
C PHE A 15 21.10 -1.54 -3.73
N SER A 16 20.91 -2.14 -2.56
CA SER A 16 19.60 -2.10 -1.90
C SER A 16 19.26 -0.63 -1.73
N GLN A 17 18.53 -0.07 -2.69
CA GLN A 17 17.82 1.18 -2.45
C GLN A 17 16.73 0.85 -1.43
N ALA A 18 17.08 1.00 -0.15
CA ALA A 18 16.12 0.90 0.93
C ALA A 18 15.00 1.91 0.64
N GLN A 19 13.77 1.41 0.57
CA GLN A 19 12.61 2.24 0.28
C GLN A 19 12.52 3.38 1.30
N LYS A 20 12.52 4.63 0.83
CA LYS A 20 12.53 5.79 1.70
C LYS A 20 11.20 5.90 2.44
N GLU A 21 11.27 5.95 3.75
CA GLU A 21 10.12 6.08 4.65
C GLU A 21 10.33 7.26 5.62
N VAL A 22 9.27 8.01 5.91
CA VAL A 22 9.27 9.15 6.82
C VAL A 22 8.06 9.11 7.74
N TRP A 23 8.28 9.34 9.03
CA TRP A 23 7.23 9.56 10.02
C TRP A 23 7.16 11.03 10.42
N LYS A 24 5.96 11.58 10.48
CA LYS A 24 5.69 12.97 10.90
C LYS A 24 4.57 12.99 11.94
N LYS A 25 4.76 13.78 12.99
CA LYS A 25 3.68 14.18 13.90
C LYS A 25 2.96 15.38 13.28
N THR A 26 1.65 15.30 13.10
CA THR A 26 0.81 16.40 12.62
C THR A 26 -0.19 16.79 13.72
N SER A 27 -0.94 17.88 13.50
CA SER A 27 -2.06 18.24 14.38
C SER A 27 -3.15 17.17 14.42
N ASP A 28 -3.28 16.41 13.34
CA ASP A 28 -4.37 15.46 13.13
C ASP A 28 -3.98 14.02 13.51
N GLY A 29 -2.69 13.72 13.62
CA GLY A 29 -2.23 12.37 13.90
C GLY A 29 -0.79 12.07 13.54
N ASP A 30 -0.51 10.77 13.47
CA ASP A 30 0.78 10.24 13.07
C ASP A 30 0.73 9.91 11.59
N LEU A 31 1.52 10.61 10.77
CA LEU A 31 1.58 10.42 9.33
C LEU A 31 2.83 9.63 8.96
N ARG A 32 2.64 8.47 8.35
CA ARG A 32 3.69 7.67 7.70
C ARG A 32 3.62 7.89 6.20
N ILE A 33 4.74 8.25 5.58
CA ILE A 33 4.86 8.45 4.14
C ILE A 33 5.95 7.55 3.61
N VAL A 34 5.66 6.81 2.55
CA VAL A 34 6.65 6.02 1.80
C VAL A 34 6.75 6.56 0.38
N TYR A 35 7.96 6.61 -0.17
CA TYR A 35 8.23 7.23 -1.47
C TYR A 35 8.57 6.18 -2.54
N HIS A 36 8.22 6.50 -3.78
CA HIS A 36 8.78 5.88 -4.98
C HIS A 36 10.26 6.26 -5.12
N SER A 37 11.01 5.45 -5.88
CA SER A 37 12.41 5.72 -6.25
C SER A 37 12.61 7.06 -6.97
N ASN A 38 11.58 7.56 -7.67
CA ASN A 38 11.58 8.88 -8.31
C ASN A 38 11.34 10.06 -7.33
N GLY A 39 11.22 9.79 -6.02
CA GLY A 39 11.02 10.78 -4.98
C GLY A 39 9.57 11.26 -4.79
N LYS A 40 8.62 10.81 -5.60
CA LYS A 40 7.18 11.07 -5.39
C LYS A 40 6.62 10.17 -4.29
N VAL A 41 5.51 10.58 -3.70
CA VAL A 41 4.81 9.79 -2.68
C VAL A 41 4.25 8.51 -3.30
N SER A 42 4.48 7.38 -2.63
CA SER A 42 3.90 6.08 -2.96
C SER A 42 2.71 5.77 -2.06
N THR A 43 2.87 5.90 -0.75
CA THR A 43 1.76 5.72 0.20
C THR A 43 1.80 6.73 1.32
N GLU A 44 0.61 7.00 1.86
CA GLU A 44 0.42 7.81 3.06
C GLU A 44 -0.55 7.09 4.00
N ILE A 45 -0.14 6.90 5.25
CA ILE A 45 -1.01 6.40 6.31
C ILE A 45 -1.06 7.44 7.42
N LEU A 46 -2.22 8.07 7.61
CA LEU A 46 -2.48 8.94 8.75
C LEU A 46 -3.23 8.13 9.81
N ILE A 47 -2.68 8.01 11.00
CA ILE A 47 -3.37 7.47 12.18
C ILE A 47 -3.85 8.64 13.03
N SER A 48 -5.17 8.84 13.10
CA SER A 48 -5.78 9.95 13.84
C SER A 48 -5.38 9.96 15.33
N ASN A 49 -5.10 11.14 15.88
CA ASN A 49 -4.87 11.31 17.32
C ASN A 49 -6.17 11.47 18.13
N LYS A 50 -7.31 11.61 17.47
CA LYS A 50 -8.62 11.70 18.11
C LYS A 50 -9.06 10.33 18.64
N THR A 51 -9.86 10.35 19.70
CA THR A 51 -10.26 9.15 20.46
C THR A 51 -11.70 8.70 20.19
N ALA A 52 -12.49 9.48 19.44
CA ALA A 52 -13.87 9.10 19.16
C ALA A 52 -13.93 7.84 18.28
N TYR A 53 -14.91 6.97 18.55
CA TYR A 53 -15.03 5.64 17.95
C TYR A 53 -15.04 5.64 16.41
N PHE A 54 -15.60 6.68 15.80
CA PHE A 54 -15.71 6.84 14.34
C PHE A 54 -14.68 7.79 13.72
N GLU A 55 -13.78 8.37 14.52
CA GLU A 55 -12.73 9.24 13.99
C GLU A 55 -11.61 8.38 13.42
N GLN A 56 -11.66 8.18 12.10
CA GLN A 56 -10.74 7.33 11.37
C GLN A 56 -9.64 8.18 10.71
N GLY A 57 -8.43 7.64 10.71
CA GLY A 57 -7.39 8.06 9.79
C GLY A 57 -7.63 7.49 8.40
N TYR A 58 -6.63 7.57 7.53
CA TYR A 58 -6.68 7.00 6.18
C TYR A 58 -5.39 6.30 5.81
N ALA A 59 -5.49 5.40 4.84
CA ALA A 59 -4.38 4.83 4.11
C ALA A 59 -4.62 5.04 2.61
N LYS A 60 -3.66 5.70 1.95
CA LYS A 60 -3.70 6.04 0.53
C LYS A 60 -2.49 5.46 -0.19
N ALA A 61 -2.69 5.08 -1.45
CA ALA A 61 -1.60 4.75 -2.37
C ALA A 61 -1.71 5.55 -3.67
N PHE A 62 -0.56 5.85 -4.25
CA PHE A 62 -0.42 6.67 -5.45
C PHE A 62 0.46 5.98 -6.49
N ASP A 63 0.13 6.15 -7.77
CA ASP A 63 0.98 5.73 -8.88
C ASP A 63 2.25 6.61 -8.98
N ARG A 64 3.16 6.26 -9.90
CA ARG A 64 4.41 7.02 -10.11
C ARG A 64 4.20 8.41 -10.67
N LYS A 65 3.02 8.71 -11.20
CA LYS A 65 2.65 10.04 -11.70
C LYS A 65 2.14 10.92 -10.55
N GLY A 66 1.68 10.31 -9.46
CA GLY A 66 1.10 10.95 -8.28
C GLY A 66 -0.44 10.85 -8.24
N ASN A 67 -1.04 10.01 -9.09
CA ASN A 67 -2.49 9.79 -9.09
C ASN A 67 -2.87 8.82 -7.98
N LEU A 68 -3.98 9.08 -7.28
CA LEU A 68 -4.51 8.17 -6.26
C LEU A 68 -5.02 6.89 -6.92
N ILE A 69 -4.57 5.73 -6.43
CA ILE A 69 -4.95 4.39 -6.92
C ILE A 69 -5.63 3.52 -5.86
N TYR A 70 -5.54 3.91 -4.59
CA TYR A 70 -6.16 3.19 -3.48
C TYR A 70 -6.41 4.12 -2.30
N GLU A 71 -7.55 3.96 -1.64
CA GLU A 71 -7.86 4.64 -0.38
C GLU A 71 -8.76 3.76 0.49
N LYS A 72 -8.42 3.64 1.78
CA LYS A 72 -9.28 3.05 2.81
C LYS A 72 -9.15 3.83 4.11
N PRO A 73 -10.19 3.85 4.95
CA PRO A 73 -10.08 4.42 6.27
C PRO A 73 -9.32 3.45 7.19
N VAL A 74 -8.63 3.97 8.20
CA VAL A 74 -7.91 3.18 9.22
C VAL A 74 -8.22 3.73 10.60
N SER A 75 -8.22 2.90 11.64
CA SER A 75 -8.61 3.33 12.98
C SER A 75 -7.50 3.10 14.00
N ARG A 76 -7.29 4.07 14.88
CA ARG A 76 -6.47 3.88 16.09
C ARG A 76 -7.22 3.10 17.16
N THR A 77 -8.49 3.46 17.38
CA THR A 77 -9.32 2.91 18.45
C THR A 77 -9.69 1.46 18.16
N ALA A 78 -9.37 0.56 19.10
CA ALA A 78 -9.62 -0.88 19.02
C ALA A 78 -9.09 -1.57 17.74
N MET A 79 -8.23 -0.90 16.96
CA MET A 79 -7.70 -1.36 15.68
C MET A 79 -8.75 -1.89 14.69
N ILE A 80 -9.99 -1.38 14.80
CA ILE A 80 -11.16 -1.80 14.02
C ILE A 80 -10.92 -1.83 12.50
N SER A 81 -9.97 -1.04 12.00
CA SER A 81 -9.50 -1.13 10.63
C SER A 81 -8.00 -0.82 10.50
N SER A 82 -7.34 -1.51 9.58
CA SER A 82 -5.94 -1.27 9.22
C SER A 82 -5.68 -1.59 7.75
N VAL A 83 -4.62 -0.98 7.19
CA VAL A 83 -4.09 -1.33 5.87
C VAL A 83 -2.61 -1.65 6.01
N PHE A 84 -2.20 -2.77 5.42
CA PHE A 84 -0.80 -3.11 5.22
C PHE A 84 -0.44 -3.01 3.73
N PHE A 85 0.68 -2.34 3.42
CA PHE A 85 1.17 -2.20 2.04
C PHE A 85 2.47 -2.98 1.86
N ASN A 86 2.52 -3.76 0.78
CA ASN A 86 3.76 -4.34 0.26
C ASN A 86 4.18 -3.60 -1.00
N TYR A 87 5.48 -3.57 -1.28
CA TYR A 87 6.04 -2.77 -2.37
C TYR A 87 6.94 -3.58 -3.29
N TYR A 88 7.06 -3.12 -4.53
CA TYR A 88 8.16 -3.47 -5.43
C TYR A 88 9.43 -2.71 -5.04
N GLU A 89 10.57 -3.11 -5.61
CA GLU A 89 11.88 -2.52 -5.30
C GLU A 89 11.95 -1.01 -5.58
N ASP A 90 11.22 -0.52 -6.58
CA ASP A 90 11.17 0.89 -6.94
C ASP A 90 10.17 1.71 -6.12
N GLY A 91 9.56 1.10 -5.11
CA GLY A 91 8.60 1.71 -4.21
C GLY A 91 7.17 1.74 -4.73
N ALA A 92 6.88 1.24 -5.94
CA ALA A 92 5.49 1.05 -6.38
C ALA A 92 4.76 0.05 -5.46
N VAL A 93 3.48 0.29 -5.21
CA VAL A 93 2.67 -0.62 -4.39
C VAL A 93 2.46 -1.94 -5.14
N LYS A 94 2.73 -3.05 -4.47
CA LYS A 94 2.51 -4.41 -4.96
C LYS A 94 1.19 -4.98 -4.46
N SER A 95 0.88 -4.78 -3.18
CA SER A 95 -0.41 -5.13 -2.62
C SER A 95 -0.82 -4.20 -1.48
N ALA A 96 -2.13 -4.11 -1.26
CA ALA A 96 -2.76 -3.46 -0.13
C ALA A 96 -3.71 -4.46 0.56
N GLU A 97 -3.49 -4.70 1.84
CA GLU A 97 -4.26 -5.63 2.65
C GLU A 97 -5.06 -4.84 3.66
N PHE A 98 -6.36 -4.68 3.41
CA PHE A 98 -7.28 -4.05 4.34
C PHE A 98 -7.93 -5.10 5.23
N SER A 99 -8.02 -4.82 6.51
CA SER A 99 -8.76 -5.62 7.48
C SER A 99 -9.65 -4.71 8.29
N SER A 100 -10.88 -5.15 8.58
CA SER A 100 -11.79 -4.49 9.50
C SER A 100 -12.55 -5.47 10.40
N HIS A 101 -12.79 -5.09 11.65
CA HIS A 101 -13.51 -5.86 12.66
C HIS A 101 -14.29 -4.97 13.66
N PRO A 102 -15.43 -4.39 13.25
CA PRO A 102 -16.17 -3.41 14.06
C PRO A 102 -16.89 -4.00 15.28
N ASP A 103 -17.19 -5.30 15.29
CA ASP A 103 -17.89 -5.98 16.38
C ASP A 103 -16.93 -6.91 17.15
N ALA A 104 -15.81 -6.35 17.61
CA ALA A 104 -14.76 -7.08 18.34
C ALA A 104 -14.28 -8.38 17.66
N GLY A 105 -14.37 -8.45 16.33
CA GLY A 105 -13.98 -9.62 15.54
C GLY A 105 -15.09 -10.65 15.27
N ILE A 106 -16.31 -10.47 15.81
CA ILE A 106 -17.48 -11.28 15.42
C ILE A 106 -17.80 -10.97 13.95
N GLN A 107 -18.00 -9.69 13.64
CA GLN A 107 -18.05 -9.22 12.26
C GLN A 107 -16.64 -8.84 11.82
N TRP A 108 -16.19 -9.42 10.70
CA TRP A 108 -14.90 -9.09 10.10
C TRP A 108 -14.97 -9.07 8.57
N TYR A 109 -14.10 -8.26 7.98
CA TYR A 109 -13.92 -8.10 6.54
C TYR A 109 -12.44 -7.97 6.22
N ARG A 110 -11.98 -8.63 5.16
CA ARG A 110 -10.64 -8.49 4.60
C ARG A 110 -10.72 -8.25 3.12
N GLU A 111 -9.84 -7.42 2.62
CA GLU A 111 -9.67 -7.16 1.19
C GLU A 111 -8.19 -7.14 0.85
N PHE A 112 -7.80 -7.97 -0.11
CA PHE A 112 -6.46 -8.05 -0.64
C PHE A 112 -6.47 -7.54 -2.08
N THR A 113 -5.91 -6.35 -2.30
CA THR A 113 -5.79 -5.74 -3.62
C THR A 113 -4.35 -5.85 -4.10
N THR A 114 -4.15 -6.36 -5.32
CA THR A 114 -2.84 -6.44 -5.97
C THR A 114 -2.74 -5.44 -7.11
N PHE A 115 -1.54 -4.93 -7.32
CA PHE A 115 -1.28 -3.90 -8.34
C PHE A 115 -0.12 -4.30 -9.24
N ASN A 116 -0.23 -3.92 -10.50
CA ASN A 116 0.90 -3.89 -11.41
C ASN A 116 1.83 -2.73 -11.06
N THR A 117 3.06 -2.75 -11.58
CA THR A 117 4.08 -1.72 -11.30
C THR A 117 3.72 -0.31 -11.79
N ASP A 118 2.70 -0.19 -12.65
CA ASP A 118 2.14 1.07 -13.15
C ASP A 118 1.02 1.64 -12.27
N GLY A 119 0.58 0.90 -11.24
CA GLY A 119 -0.51 1.28 -10.34
C GLY A 119 -1.89 0.78 -10.76
N THR A 120 -2.02 0.05 -11.87
CA THR A 120 -3.29 -0.58 -12.25
C THR A 120 -3.59 -1.78 -11.35
N ILE A 121 -4.87 -1.99 -11.02
CA ILE A 121 -5.30 -3.12 -10.21
C ILE A 121 -5.19 -4.40 -11.03
N ALA A 122 -4.42 -5.36 -10.52
CA ALA A 122 -4.24 -6.69 -11.10
C ALA A 122 -5.25 -7.71 -10.57
N GLY A 123 -5.79 -7.49 -9.37
CA GLY A 123 -6.78 -8.38 -8.76
C GLY A 123 -7.22 -7.90 -7.38
N VAL A 124 -8.41 -8.35 -6.98
CA VAL A 124 -8.99 -8.09 -5.66
C VAL A 124 -9.51 -9.41 -5.10
N GLN A 125 -9.20 -9.70 -3.85
CA GLN A 125 -9.79 -10.82 -3.10
C GLN A 125 -10.48 -10.24 -1.87
N LYS A 126 -11.68 -10.73 -1.56
CA LYS A 126 -12.47 -10.29 -0.42
C LYS A 126 -12.88 -11.50 0.39
N GLU A 127 -12.84 -11.34 1.70
CA GLU A 127 -13.28 -12.34 2.66
C GLU A 127 -14.09 -11.63 3.74
N SER A 128 -15.20 -12.22 4.15
CA SER A 128 -15.96 -11.66 5.26
C SER A 128 -16.55 -12.78 6.10
N HIS A 129 -17.07 -12.41 7.26
CA HIS A 129 -17.80 -13.33 8.13
C HIS A 129 -18.92 -14.08 7.39
N ASP A 130 -19.60 -13.42 6.45
CA ASP A 130 -20.78 -13.97 5.76
C ASP A 130 -20.44 -14.58 4.38
N ASP A 131 -19.24 -14.34 3.83
CA ASP A 131 -18.87 -14.69 2.45
C ASP A 131 -17.45 -15.26 2.33
N THR A 132 -17.34 -16.41 1.67
CA THR A 132 -16.08 -17.00 1.17
C THR A 132 -15.95 -16.82 -0.34
N ALA A 133 -16.39 -15.69 -0.89
CA ALA A 133 -16.42 -15.45 -2.33
C ALA A 133 -15.14 -14.75 -2.85
N LEU A 134 -14.29 -15.52 -3.53
CA LEU A 134 -13.14 -15.00 -4.28
C LEU A 134 -13.62 -14.31 -5.57
N THR A 135 -13.59 -12.99 -5.65
CA THR A 135 -13.89 -12.24 -6.89
C THR A 135 -12.61 -11.87 -7.63
N LEU A 136 -12.03 -12.79 -8.40
CA LEU A 136 -10.93 -12.44 -9.32
C LEU A 136 -11.50 -11.55 -10.44
N ILE A 137 -11.08 -10.28 -10.51
CA ILE A 137 -11.34 -9.43 -11.67
C ILE A 137 -10.17 -9.65 -12.63
N PRO A 138 -10.31 -10.47 -13.70
CA PRO A 138 -9.27 -10.56 -14.72
C PRO A 138 -9.18 -9.22 -15.46
N GLN A 139 -7.95 -8.80 -15.81
CA GLN A 139 -7.70 -7.69 -16.73
C GLN A 139 -8.45 -7.93 -18.03
N LYS A 140 -9.61 -7.30 -18.19
CA LYS A 140 -10.21 -7.11 -19.51
C LYS A 140 -10.90 -5.74 -19.54
N ASP A 141 -10.46 -4.94 -20.51
CA ASP A 141 -11.15 -3.78 -21.07
C ASP A 141 -11.20 -2.51 -20.18
N GLN A 142 -10.06 -1.80 -20.13
CA GLN A 142 -10.02 -0.33 -19.94
C GLN A 142 -9.64 0.37 -21.25
N GLU A 143 -9.83 -0.28 -22.41
CA GLU A 143 -9.80 0.41 -23.70
C GLU A 143 -11.22 0.87 -24.09
N GLU A 144 -11.30 2.17 -24.38
CA GLU A 144 -12.31 2.86 -25.18
C GLU A 144 -13.66 3.23 -24.52
N ILE A 145 -13.70 4.43 -23.93
CA ILE A 145 -14.78 5.37 -24.26
C ILE A 145 -14.14 6.68 -24.74
N VAL A 146 -13.79 6.68 -26.03
CA VAL A 146 -13.79 7.92 -26.82
C VAL A 146 -15.26 8.26 -27.07
N ARG A 147 -15.73 9.36 -26.48
CA ARG A 147 -16.81 10.19 -27.02
C ARG A 147 -16.49 11.64 -26.79
#